data_AF-A0A800A4S4-F1
#
_entry.id   AF-A0A800A4S4-F1
#
_cell.length_a   1.000
_cell.length_b   1.000
_cell.length_c   1.000
_cell.angle_alpha   90.00
_cell.angle_beta   90.00
_cell.angle_gamma   90.00
#
_symmetry.space_group_name_H-M   'P 1'
#
loop_
_entity.id
_entity.type
_entity.pdbx_description
1 polymer ?
#
loop_
_entity_poly.entity_id
_entity_poly.type
_entity_poly.pdbx_seq_one_letter_code
_entity_poly.pdbx_strand_id
1 'polypeptide(L)'
;MNAVGSLDQGKIAEHMHATTYKTVVGPVKFGANGEWAKTRTLMVQFRDVKPNDMSQFEGPGKRIVLYPKEWKSGEIVYPYK
;
A
#
# COMPACT_ATOMS: atom_id res chain seq x y z
N MET A 1 -14.70 -19.66 12.50
CA MET A 1 -14.06 -20.17 13.72
C MET A 1 -13.10 -21.35 13.49
N ASN A 2 -12.90 -21.87 12.26
CA ASN A 2 -12.24 -23.17 12.09
C ASN A 2 -10.70 -23.16 12.18
N ALA A 3 -10.01 -22.07 11.83
CA ALA A 3 -8.54 -22.07 11.78
C ALA A 3 -7.87 -22.05 13.18
N VAL A 4 -8.50 -21.38 14.15
CA VAL A 4 -7.99 -21.24 15.53
C VAL A 4 -8.79 -22.11 16.51
N GLY A 5 -10.04 -22.46 16.17
CA GLY A 5 -10.90 -23.32 16.98
C GLY A 5 -11.41 -22.70 18.29
N SER A 6 -11.08 -21.44 18.58
CA SER A 6 -11.50 -20.71 19.78
C SER A 6 -11.51 -19.19 19.55
N LEU A 7 -12.01 -18.44 20.53
CA LEU A 7 -11.99 -16.96 20.57
C LEU A 7 -10.86 -16.38 21.42
N ASP A 8 -9.87 -17.21 21.77
CA ASP A 8 -8.66 -16.77 22.46
C ASP A 8 -7.89 -15.79 21.57
N GLN A 9 -7.72 -14.56 22.05
CA GLN A 9 -7.12 -13.48 21.25
C GLN A 9 -5.64 -13.71 20.98
N GLY A 10 -4.91 -14.35 21.90
CA GLY A 10 -3.49 -14.68 21.72
C GLY A 10 -3.31 -15.67 20.58
N LYS A 11 -4.09 -16.75 20.57
CA LYS A 11 -4.05 -17.75 19.50
C LYS A 11 -4.48 -17.19 18.15
N ILE A 12 -5.45 -16.27 18.14
CA ILE A 12 -5.84 -15.55 16.91
C ILE A 12 -4.68 -14.71 16.39
N ALA A 13 -4.01 -13.94 17.25
CA ALA A 13 -2.87 -13.11 16.87
C ALA A 13 -1.70 -13.96 16.33
N GLU A 14 -1.37 -15.07 16.99
CA GLU A 14 -0.34 -16.02 16.53
C GLU A 14 -0.65 -16.54 15.12
N HIS A 15 -1.90 -16.98 14.89
CA HIS A 15 -2.33 -17.44 13.58
C HIS A 15 -2.25 -16.33 12.52
N MET A 16 -2.64 -15.10 12.86
CA MET A 16 -2.56 -13.95 11.96
C MET A 16 -1.13 -13.60 11.54
N HIS A 17 -0.17 -13.69 12.44
CA HIS A 17 1.25 -13.46 12.14
C HIS A 17 1.87 -14.59 11.29
N ALA A 18 1.42 -15.83 11.48
CA ALA A 18 1.92 -17.00 10.76
C ALA A 18 1.31 -17.16 9.34
N THR A 19 0.16 -16.54 9.07
CA THR A 19 -0.65 -16.84 7.88
C THR A 19 -0.57 -15.73 6.83
N THR A 20 -0.57 -16.12 5.55
CA THR A 20 -0.81 -15.20 4.42
C THR A 20 -2.23 -15.38 3.92
N TYR A 21 -3.01 -14.31 3.92
CA TYR A 21 -4.40 -14.29 3.50
C TYR A 21 -4.51 -13.87 2.04
N LYS A 22 -5.20 -14.66 1.22
CA LYS A 22 -5.58 -14.25 -0.14
C LYS A 22 -6.81 -13.35 -0.05
N THR A 23 -6.69 -12.11 -0.51
CA THR A 23 -7.78 -11.12 -0.47
C THR A 23 -8.03 -10.53 -1.86
N VAL A 24 -9.13 -9.80 -2.02
CA VAL A 24 -9.47 -9.10 -3.27
C VAL A 24 -8.43 -8.06 -3.69
N VAL A 25 -7.67 -7.52 -2.73
CA VAL A 25 -6.57 -6.59 -2.99
C VAL A 25 -5.21 -7.29 -3.08
N GLY A 26 -5.16 -8.62 -3.19
CA GLY A 26 -3.94 -9.42 -3.22
C GLY A 26 -3.53 -10.01 -1.86
N PRO A 27 -2.41 -10.75 -1.78
CA PRO A 27 -2.01 -11.45 -0.57
C PRO A 27 -1.59 -10.48 0.57
N VAL A 28 -2.13 -10.67 1.77
CA VAL A 28 -1.82 -9.87 2.97
C VAL A 28 -1.18 -10.77 4.02
N LYS A 29 -0.10 -10.29 4.64
CA LYS A 29 0.58 -10.91 5.79
C LYS A 29 0.85 -9.83 6.83
N PHE A 30 0.73 -10.17 8.10
CA PHE A 30 1.04 -9.25 9.21
C PHE A 30 2.47 -9.45 9.71
N GLY A 31 3.15 -8.34 10.00
CA GLY A 31 4.48 -8.31 10.59
C GLY A 31 4.44 -8.49 12.11
N ALA A 32 5.61 -8.54 12.74
CA ALA A 32 5.71 -8.74 14.20
C ALA A 32 5.05 -7.62 15.02
N ASN A 33 4.94 -6.43 14.45
CA ASN A 33 4.27 -5.27 15.05
C ASN A 33 2.76 -5.20 14.76
N GLY A 34 2.19 -6.20 14.08
CA GLY A 34 0.77 -6.23 13.71
C GLY A 34 0.40 -5.37 12.49
N GLU A 35 1.33 -4.64 11.88
CA GLU A 35 1.09 -3.96 10.61
C GLU A 35 1.19 -4.92 9.43
N TRP A 36 0.84 -4.47 8.22
CA TRP A 36 1.11 -5.25 7.03
C TRP A 36 2.62 -5.43 6.84
N ALA A 37 3.07 -6.67 6.72
CA ALA A 37 4.48 -7.04 6.54
C ALA A 37 5.10 -6.40 5.28
N LYS A 38 4.27 -6.05 4.29
CA LYS A 38 4.67 -5.29 3.10
C LYS A 38 3.77 -4.07 2.98
N THR A 39 4.37 -2.89 3.12
CA THR A 39 3.64 -1.62 2.91
C THR A 39 3.10 -1.54 1.48
N ARG A 40 1.91 -0.98 1.36
CA ARG A 40 1.29 -0.66 0.07
C ARG A 40 1.01 0.83 -0.06
N THR A 41 1.55 1.64 0.85
CA THR A 41 1.48 3.09 0.78
C THR A 41 2.30 3.56 -0.41
N LEU A 42 1.66 4.33 -1.30
CA LEU A 42 2.31 4.96 -2.42
C LEU A 42 2.92 6.28 -2.00
N MET A 43 4.22 6.46 -2.27
CA MET A 43 4.83 7.78 -2.30
C MET A 43 4.65 8.35 -3.71
N VAL A 44 3.92 9.46 -3.82
CA VAL A 44 3.59 10.08 -5.12
C VAL A 44 4.14 11.50 -5.16
N GLN A 45 4.83 11.86 -6.24
CA GLN A 45 5.16 13.24 -6.57
C GLN A 45 4.16 13.76 -7.60
N PHE A 46 3.42 14.80 -7.23
CA PHE A 46 2.56 15.52 -8.16
C PHE A 46 3.41 16.45 -9.03
N ARG A 47 3.16 16.47 -10.34
CA ARG A 47 3.93 17.27 -11.31
C ARG A 47 3.02 18.02 -12.27
N ASP A 48 3.48 19.21 -12.66
CA ASP A 48 2.84 20.06 -13.67
C ASP A 48 1.35 20.32 -13.38
N VAL A 49 0.97 20.41 -12.09
CA VAL A 49 -0.43 20.56 -11.68
C VAL A 49 -0.92 21.96 -12.04
N LYS A 50 -2.00 22.02 -12.82
CA LYS A 50 -2.64 23.29 -13.19
C LYS A 50 -3.57 23.78 -12.07
N PRO A 51 -3.68 25.10 -11.84
CA PRO A 51 -4.66 25.64 -10.91
C PRO A 51 -6.09 25.40 -11.43
N ASN A 52 -7.02 25.14 -10.51
CA ASN A 52 -8.47 25.09 -10.75
C ASN A 52 -8.97 24.05 -11.79
N ASP A 53 -8.20 23.01 -12.08
CA ASP A 53 -8.58 21.94 -13.01
C ASP A 53 -8.49 20.58 -12.31
N MET A 54 -9.61 20.02 -11.85
CA MET A 54 -9.58 18.69 -11.21
C MET A 54 -9.55 17.55 -12.22
N SER A 55 -10.02 17.78 -13.45
CA SER A 55 -10.09 16.76 -14.51
C SER A 55 -8.70 16.23 -14.89
N GLN A 56 -7.65 17.05 -14.69
CA GLN A 56 -6.27 16.64 -14.92
C GLN A 56 -5.83 15.41 -14.12
N PHE A 57 -6.51 15.07 -13.03
CA PHE A 57 -6.19 13.89 -12.21
C PHE A 57 -6.90 12.62 -12.66
N GLU A 58 -7.85 12.69 -13.60
CA GLU A 58 -8.57 11.52 -14.11
C GLU A 58 -7.65 10.63 -14.97
N GLY A 59 -6.67 11.23 -15.64
CA GLY A 59 -5.68 10.55 -16.46
C GLY A 59 -4.34 10.26 -15.74
N PRO A 60 -3.44 9.51 -16.41
CA PRO A 60 -2.05 9.36 -15.96
C PRO A 60 -1.26 10.68 -16.10
N GLY A 61 -0.06 10.73 -15.51
CA GLY A 61 0.91 11.80 -15.75
C GLY A 61 0.97 12.91 -14.69
N LYS A 62 -0.08 13.12 -13.89
CA LYS A 62 -0.04 14.06 -12.74
C LYS A 62 0.42 13.41 -11.44
N ARG A 63 0.32 12.09 -11.31
CA ARG A 63 0.66 11.30 -10.12
C ARG A 63 1.81 10.37 -10.46
N ILE A 64 3.05 10.78 -10.17
CA ILE A 64 4.23 9.94 -10.42
C ILE A 64 4.54 9.14 -9.16
N VAL A 65 4.43 7.82 -9.24
CA VAL A 65 4.73 6.92 -8.13
C VAL A 65 6.25 6.79 -8.02
N LEU A 66 6.80 7.22 -6.88
CA LEU A 66 8.22 7.13 -6.56
C LEU A 66 8.54 5.83 -5.82
N TYR A 67 7.62 5.38 -4.94
CA TYR A 67 7.74 4.15 -4.16
C TYR A 67 6.35 3.51 -3.94
N PRO A 68 6.29 2.16 -3.76
CA PRO A 68 7.40 1.21 -3.75
C PRO A 68 8.00 0.95 -5.14
N LYS A 69 9.25 0.46 -5.19
CA LYS A 69 10.01 0.26 -6.44
C LYS A 69 9.26 -0.59 -7.48
N GLU A 70 8.51 -1.58 -7.02
CA GLU A 70 7.73 -2.48 -7.87
C GLU A 70 6.66 -1.76 -8.69
N TRP A 71 6.15 -0.61 -8.22
CA TRP A 71 5.09 0.16 -8.86
C TRP A 71 5.56 1.55 -9.29
N LYS A 72 6.88 1.78 -9.29
CA LYS A 72 7.48 3.07 -9.63
C LYS A 72 7.18 3.44 -11.08
N SER A 73 6.66 4.64 -11.31
CA SER A 73 6.35 5.17 -12.64
C SER A 73 7.27 6.32 -13.08
N GLY A 74 8.21 6.74 -12.24
CA GLY A 74 9.24 7.71 -12.60
C GLY A 74 10.23 8.01 -11.47
N GLU A 75 11.30 8.73 -11.79
CA GLU A 75 12.33 9.19 -10.84
C GLU A 75 11.93 10.50 -10.18
N ILE A 76 12.40 10.76 -8.95
CA ILE A 76 12.18 12.05 -8.28
C ILE A 76 12.74 13.21 -9.11
N VAL A 77 12.00 14.31 -9.21
CA VAL A 77 12.48 15.54 -9.85
C VAL A 77 12.79 16.57 -8.77
N TYR A 78 14.03 17.05 -8.76
CA TYR A 78 14.55 18.08 -7.86
C TYR A 78 15.69 18.87 -8.57
N PRO A 79 15.84 20.20 -8.37
CA PRO A 79 14.95 21.08 -7.61
C PRO A 79 13.55 21.16 -8.27
N TYR A 80 12.56 21.56 -7.48
CA TYR A 80 11.20 21.75 -7.99
C TYR A 80 11.22 22.82 -9.10
N LYS A 81 10.48 22.57 -10.19
CA LYS A 81 10.26 23.52 -11.26
C LYS A 81 8.94 24.25 -11.02
#